data_AF-A0A2U9IR90-F1
#
_entry.id   AF-A0A2U9IR90-F1
#
_cell.length_a   1.000
_cell.length_b   1.000
_cell.length_c   1.000
_cell.angle_alpha   90.00
_cell.angle_beta   90.00
_cell.angle_gamma   90.00
#
_symmetry.space_group_name_H-M   'P 1'
#
loop_
_entity.id
_entity.type
_entity.pdbx_description
1 polymer ?
#
loop_
_entity_poly.entity_id
_entity_poly.type
_entity_poly.pdbx_seq_one_letter_code
_entity_poly.pdbx_strand_id
1 'polypeptide(L)' 'METIKVNAETKKRLTKIAGILEKKTGKRVSYDDVINYLIDRREVNKKYARKLFGIAKGLDLYDELIKGRTEDEKGSP' A
#
# COMPACT_ATOMS: atom_id res chain seq x y z
N MET A 1 -3.86 -21.91 -9.61
CA MET A 1 -3.55 -20.69 -10.37
C MET A 1 -4.86 -19.97 -10.58
N GLU A 2 -5.01 -18.79 -9.97
CA GLU A 2 -6.26 -18.03 -10.01
C GLU A 2 -6.08 -16.79 -10.86
N THR A 3 -7.16 -16.31 -11.48
CA THR A 3 -7.11 -15.13 -12.36
C THR A 3 -7.88 -13.98 -11.74
N ILE A 4 -7.23 -12.83 -11.59
CA ILE A 4 -7.88 -11.59 -11.19
C ILE A 4 -8.04 -10.71 -12.42
N LYS A 5 -9.28 -10.31 -12.72
CA LYS A 5 -9.53 -9.29 -13.75
C LYS A 5 -9.30 -7.91 -13.15
N VAL A 6 -8.47 -7.13 -13.81
CA VAL A 6 -8.20 -5.72 -13.47
C VAL A 6 -8.54 -4.84 -14.65
N ASN A 7 -8.93 -3.59 -14.38
CA ASN A 7 -9.14 -2.61 -15.44
C ASN A 7 -7.80 -2.19 -16.08
N ALA A 8 -7.88 -1.54 -17.24
CA ALA A 8 -6.70 -1.14 -18.02
C ALA A 8 -5.78 -0.16 -17.25
N GLU A 9 -6.36 0.74 -16.47
CA GLU A 9 -5.61 1.72 -15.67
C GLU A 9 -4.80 1.04 -14.56
N THR A 10 -5.39 0.10 -13.83
CA THR A 10 -4.70 -0.71 -12.82
C THR A 10 -3.59 -1.53 -13.46
N LYS A 11 -3.83 -2.17 -14.61
CA LYS A 11 -2.78 -2.88 -15.36
C LYS A 11 -1.61 -1.96 -15.68
N LYS A 12 -1.87 -0.77 -16.21
CA LYS A 12 -0.85 0.24 -16.53
C LYS A 12 -0.04 0.66 -15.31
N ARG A 13 -0.69 0.86 -14.16
CA ARG A 13 -0.02 1.17 -12.89
C ARG A 13 0.87 0.03 -12.42
N LEU A 14 0.40 -1.21 -12.49
CA LEU A 14 1.20 -2.39 -12.15
C LEU A 14 2.43 -2.51 -13.06
N THR A 15 2.29 -2.27 -14.37
CA THR A 15 3.43 -2.27 -15.31
C THR A 15 4.46 -1.20 -14.94
N LYS A 16 4.01 0.01 -14.58
CA LYS A 16 4.91 1.08 -14.15
C LYS A 16 5.70 0.69 -12.90
N ILE A 17 5.04 0.06 -11.93
CA ILE A 17 5.70 -0.41 -10.70
C ILE A 17 6.70 -1.52 -11.03
N ALA A 18 6.34 -2.46 -11.90
CA ALA A 18 7.25 -3.49 -12.38
C ALA A 18 8.55 -2.88 -12.91
N GLY A 19 8.48 -1.92 -13.84
CA GLY A 19 9.67 -1.28 -14.40
C GLY A 19 10.53 -0.53 -13.36
N ILE A 20 9.90 0.04 -12.32
CA ILE A 20 10.64 0.65 -11.20
C ILE A 20 11.38 -0.42 -10.39
N LEU A 21 10.74 -1.56 -10.13
CA LEU A 21 11.35 -2.68 -9.41
C LEU A 21 12.46 -3.35 -10.24
N GLU A 22 12.28 -3.51 -11.55
CA GLU A 22 13.31 -4.03 -12.46
C GLU A 22 14.55 -3.14 -12.43
N LYS A 23 14.36 -1.81 -12.55
CA LYS A 23 15.47 -0.86 -12.46
C LYS A 23 16.20 -0.92 -11.11
N LYS A 24 15.48 -1.14 -10.01
CA LYS A 24 16.07 -1.23 -8.66
C LYS A 24 16.80 -2.55 -8.40
N THR A 25 16.26 -3.65 -8.90
CA THR A 25 16.74 -5.00 -8.57
C THR A 25 17.69 -5.57 -9.61
N GLY A 26 17.73 -4.99 -10.83
CA GLY A 26 18.49 -5.51 -11.95
C GLY A 26 17.97 -6.85 -12.49
N LYS A 27 16.76 -7.25 -12.08
CA LYS A 27 16.13 -8.53 -12.45
C LYS A 27 14.80 -8.26 -13.13
N ARG A 28 14.34 -9.20 -13.94
CA ARG A 28 13.00 -9.17 -14.53
C ARG A 28 11.97 -9.38 -13.41
N VAL A 29 10.88 -8.61 -13.44
CA VAL A 29 9.86 -8.62 -12.38
C VAL A 29 8.50 -8.97 -12.99
N SER A 30 7.84 -9.98 -12.42
CA SER A 30 6.49 -10.40 -12.81
C SER A 30 5.40 -9.56 -12.13
N TYR A 31 4.14 -9.71 -12.58
CA TYR A 31 3.02 -9.09 -11.89
C TYR A 31 2.81 -9.66 -10.48
N ASP A 32 3.11 -10.93 -10.26
CA ASP A 32 3.01 -11.56 -8.94
C ASP A 32 4.04 -10.98 -7.98
N ASP A 33 5.26 -10.74 -8.45
CA ASP A 33 6.31 -10.07 -7.66
C ASP A 33 5.89 -8.65 -7.26
N VAL A 34 5.25 -7.92 -8.17
CA VAL A 34 4.71 -6.58 -7.91
C VAL A 34 3.61 -6.62 -6.86
N ILE A 35 2.67 -7.57 -6.98
CA ILE A 35 1.57 -7.74 -6.04
C ILE A 35 2.10 -8.06 -4.65
N ASN A 36 3.02 -9.03 -4.54
CA ASN A 36 3.66 -9.39 -3.28
C ASN A 36 4.40 -8.21 -2.65
N TYR A 37 5.19 -7.48 -3.44
CA TYR A 37 5.86 -6.25 -2.96
C TYR A 37 4.88 -5.21 -2.40
N LEU A 38 3.72 -5.02 -3.05
CA LEU A 38 2.71 -4.08 -2.58
C LEU A 38 2.02 -4.54 -1.29
N ILE A 39 1.77 -5.85 -1.17
CA ILE A 39 1.21 -6.47 0.04
C ILE A 39 2.19 -6.30 1.21
N ASP A 40 3.45 -6.72 1.01
CA ASP A 40 4.50 -6.65 2.03
C ASP A 40 4.72 -5.20 2.50
N ARG A 41 4.77 -4.25 1.56
CA ARG A 41 4.94 -2.83 1.89
C ARG A 41 3.79 -2.29 2.74
N ARG A 42 2.56 -2.75 2.49
CA ARG A 42 1.39 -2.36 3.31
C ARG A 42 1.48 -2.95 4.71
N GLU A 43 1.91 -4.20 4.85
CA GLU A 43 2.08 -4.85 6.16
C GLU A 43 3.18 -4.21 6.99
N VAL A 44 4.31 -3.89 6.36
CA VAL A 44 5.43 -3.19 6.99
C VAL A 44 4.97 -1.82 7.52
N ASN A 45 4.21 -1.06 6.73
CA ASN A 45 3.65 0.21 7.19
C ASN A 45 2.67 0.05 8.36
N LYS A 46 1.82 -0.98 8.36
CA LYS A 46 0.93 -1.28 9.50
C LYS A 46 1.71 -1.67 10.75
N LYS A 47 2.78 -2.46 10.61
CA LYS A 47 3.65 -2.85 11.73
C LYS A 47 4.34 -1.64 12.34
N TYR A 48 4.92 -0.76 11.52
CA TYR A 48 5.55 0.46 12.00
C TYR A 48 4.54 1.44 12.57
N ALA A 49 3.38 1.62 11.95
CA ALA A 49 2.30 2.43 12.50
C ALA A 49 1.83 1.88 13.87
N ARG A 50 1.61 0.58 14.01
CA ARG A 50 1.31 -0.05 15.31
C ARG A 50 2.45 0.09 16.31
N LYS A 51 3.72 0.05 15.89
CA LYS A 51 4.86 0.28 16.79
C LYS A 51 4.94 1.74 17.25
N LEU A 52 4.65 2.67 16.35
CA LEU A 52 4.72 4.11 16.61
C LEU A 52 3.53 4.58 17.47
N PHE A 53 2.32 4.09 17.17
CA PHE A 53 1.07 4.55 17.77
C PHE A 53 0.47 3.55 18.77
N GLY A 54 0.86 2.28 18.76
CA GLY A 54 0.33 1.22 19.62
C GLY A 54 0.87 1.19 21.05
N ILE A 55 1.64 2.21 21.46
CA ILE A 55 1.93 2.46 22.89
C ILE A 55 0.68 2.99 23.60
N ALA A 56 -0.25 3.61 22.88
CA ALA A 56 -1.57 3.91 23.41
C ALA A 56 -2.40 2.61 23.41
N LYS A 57 -2.60 2.02 24.60
CA LYS A 57 -3.56 0.92 24.81
C LYS A 57 -4.94 1.37 24.33
N GLY A 58 -5.39 0.83 23.20
CA GLY A 58 -6.75 1.00 22.69
C GLY A 58 -6.82 0.70 21.20
N LEU A 59 -7.47 -0.41 20.84
CA LEU A 59 -7.93 -0.63 19.46
C LEU A 59 -8.90 0.50 19.11
N ASP A 60 -8.40 1.55 18.47
CA ASP A 60 -9.11 2.37 17.45
C ASP A 60 -8.31 3.62 17.04
N LEU A 61 -7.24 3.96 17.77
CA LEU A 61 -6.55 5.24 17.58
C LEU A 61 -5.99 5.46 16.16
N TYR A 62 -5.49 4.39 15.51
CA TYR A 62 -4.99 4.50 14.14
C TYR A 62 -6.14 4.77 13.14
N ASP A 63 -7.28 4.10 13.30
CA ASP A 63 -8.41 4.25 12.40
C ASP A 63 -9.09 5.61 12.62
N GLU A 64 -9.16 6.09 13.87
CA GLU A 64 -9.58 7.46 14.21
C GLU A 64 -8.67 8.54 13.59
N LEU A 65 -7.34 8.37 13.66
CA LEU A 65 -6.39 9.32 13.07
C LEU A 65 -6.51 9.38 11.54
N ILE A 66 -6.69 8.23 10.88
CA ILE A 66 -6.92 8.18 9.44
C ILE A 66 -8.26 8.83 9.07
N LYS A 67 -9.30 8.59 9.88
CA LYS A 67 -10.62 9.19 9.68
C LYS A 67 -10.56 10.71 9.80
N GLY A 68 -9.96 11.23 10.87
CA GLY A 68 -9.78 12.68 11.06
C GLY A 68 -9.04 13.34 9.91
N ARG A 69 -7.94 12.73 9.43
CA ARG A 69 -7.19 13.27 8.28
C ARG A 69 -8.02 13.33 6.99
N THR A 70 -8.91 12.35 6.80
CA THR A 70 -9.81 12.31 5.64
C THR A 70 -10.90 13.38 5.73
N GLU A 71 -11.31 13.74 6.95
CA GLU A 71 -12.27 14.82 7.20
C GLU A 71 -11.64 16.20 7.00
N ASP A 72 -10.39 16.41 7.45
CA ASP A 72 -9.63 17.65 7.22
C ASP A 72 -9.36 17.91 5.73
N GLU A 73 -9.05 16.86 4.96
CA GLU A 73 -8.86 16.94 3.51
C GLU A 73 -10.17 17.29 2.76
N LYS A 74 -11.34 16.95 3.33
CA LYS A 74 -12.66 17.28 2.76
C LYS A 74 -13.20 18.64 3.22
N GLY A 75 -12.74 19.14 4.37
CA GLY A 75 -13.10 20.43 4.93
C GLY A 75 -12.22 21.60 4.47
N SER A 76 -11.14 21.33 3.74
CA SER A 76 -10.34 22.39 3.12
C SER A 76 -11.06 22.93 1.87
N PRO A 77 -11.30 24.27 1.79
CA PRO A 77 -12.02 24.90 0.69
C PRO A 77 -11.28 24.84 -0.65
#